data_AF-A0AAW9PP55-F1
#
_entry.id   AF-A0AAW9PP55-F1
#
_cell.length_a   1.000
_cell.length_b   1.000
_cell.length_c   1.000
_cell.angle_alpha   90.00
_cell.angle_beta   90.00
_cell.angle_gamma   90.00
#
_symmetry.space_group_name_H-M   'P 1'
#
loop_
_entity.id
_entity.type
_entity.pdbx_description
1 polymer ?
#
loop_
_entity_poly.entity_id
_entity_poly.type
_entity_poly.pdbx_seq_one_letter_code
_entity_poly.pdbx_strand_id
1 'polypeptide(L)'
;MIPAIALVLAFSLTPTTIESASTVAKHIPSPTMVAVADNINALNKSSEKLTPQSLAGEYTLVITNATQEEMKKAGIKEFTGKIVLKADSTFEGQLMISGASPDGTGIRRSEIKVKGMFEVKGNVALLTVKSSMTDGKEDKVTSSVDKYTISTDGKELKPEGQAGISFIRKDLK
;
A
#
# COMPACT_ATOMS: atom_id res chain seq x y z
N MET A 1 14.59 -14.72 20.57
CA MET A 1 13.57 -13.65 20.58
C MET A 1 13.77 -12.84 19.31
N ILE A 2 12.82 -12.89 18.38
CA ILE A 2 12.88 -12.10 17.13
C ILE A 2 12.13 -10.79 17.44
N PRO A 3 12.78 -9.61 17.37
CA PRO A 3 12.12 -8.35 17.68
C PRO A 3 11.02 -8.04 16.66
N ALA A 4 9.94 -7.46 17.17
CA ALA A 4 8.74 -7.04 16.44
C ALA A 4 9.13 -6.15 15.25
N ILE A 5 8.87 -6.68 14.05
CA ILE A 5 9.01 -5.94 12.80
C ILE A 5 7.80 -5.02 12.74
N ALA A 6 8.07 -3.71 12.70
CA ALA A 6 7.11 -2.73 12.22
C ALA A 6 6.52 -3.27 10.91
N LEU A 7 5.21 -3.42 10.84
CA LEU A 7 4.54 -3.76 9.58
C LEU A 7 4.69 -2.55 8.66
N VAL A 8 5.84 -2.44 8.02
CA VAL A 8 6.00 -1.65 6.83
C VAL A 8 5.42 -2.52 5.73
N LEU A 9 4.37 -2.03 5.07
CA LEU A 9 4.23 -2.16 3.62
C LEU A 9 5.52 -2.56 2.87
N ALA A 10 6.60 -1.84 3.20
CA ALA A 10 7.78 -1.68 2.38
C ALA A 10 8.66 -2.93 2.35
N PHE A 11 8.52 -3.68 1.26
CA PHE A 11 9.73 -4.10 0.57
C PHE A 11 10.39 -2.85 -0.04
N SER A 12 11.28 -2.19 0.72
CA SER A 12 12.36 -1.44 0.09
C SER A 12 13.38 -2.45 -0.39
N LEU A 13 13.31 -2.85 -1.67
CA LEU A 13 14.45 -3.44 -2.35
C LEU A 13 15.44 -2.31 -2.65
N THR A 14 16.12 -1.82 -1.62
CA THR A 14 17.24 -0.89 -1.81
C THR A 14 18.51 -1.73 -1.90
N PRO A 15 19.18 -1.82 -3.07
CA PRO A 15 20.59 -2.17 -3.09
C PRO A 15 21.34 -1.10 -2.29
N THR A 16 22.07 -1.56 -1.27
CA THR A 16 22.96 -0.72 -0.47
C THR A 16 24.15 -0.27 -1.32
N THR A 17 24.25 1.01 -1.66
CA THR A 17 25.55 1.68 -1.89
C THR A 17 25.47 3.16 -1.49
N ILE A 18 26.48 3.58 -0.73
CA ILE A 18 26.77 4.88 -0.15
C ILE A 18 27.46 5.78 -1.20
N GLU A 19 27.08 7.06 -1.35
CA GLU A 19 28.00 8.22 -1.31
C GLU A 19 27.31 9.57 -1.59
N SER A 20 27.93 10.61 -1.02
CA SER A 20 27.42 11.93 -0.65
C SER A 20 27.68 13.04 -1.68
N ALA A 21 26.89 14.14 -1.62
CA ALA A 21 27.29 15.58 -1.59
C ALA A 21 26.10 16.47 -2.04
N SER A 22 25.59 17.44 -1.25
CA SER A 22 26.03 18.85 -1.05
C SER A 22 25.98 19.67 -2.36
N THR A 23 25.35 20.85 -2.53
CA THR A 23 25.24 22.09 -1.72
C THR A 23 24.21 23.10 -2.32
N VAL A 24 23.59 23.91 -1.43
CA VAL A 24 23.30 25.37 -1.48
C VAL A 24 22.36 26.01 -2.53
N ALA A 25 21.45 26.84 -1.99
CA ALA A 25 20.46 27.71 -2.63
C ALA A 25 20.99 28.95 -3.37
N LYS A 26 20.25 29.45 -4.38
CA LYS A 26 19.82 30.86 -4.51
C LYS A 26 18.98 31.14 -5.78
N HIS A 27 18.10 32.13 -5.61
CA HIS A 27 17.48 33.05 -6.60
C HIS A 27 16.09 32.75 -7.17
N ILE A 28 15.16 33.65 -6.81
CA ILE A 28 13.84 33.92 -7.40
C ILE A 28 14.04 34.94 -8.52
N PRO A 29 13.23 34.91 -9.60
CA PRO A 29 12.35 36.05 -9.82
C PRO A 29 10.90 35.64 -10.14
N SER A 30 9.97 36.44 -9.62
CA SER A 30 8.53 36.37 -9.89
C SER A 30 8.21 36.81 -11.32
N PRO A 31 7.19 36.22 -11.97
CA PRO A 31 6.33 37.01 -12.85
C PRO A 31 4.85 36.86 -12.51
N THR A 32 4.19 38.02 -12.42
CA THR A 32 2.75 38.24 -12.42
C THR A 32 2.03 37.41 -13.49
N MET A 33 0.98 36.67 -13.12
CA MET A 33 0.02 36.12 -14.09
C MET A 33 -1.37 36.72 -13.89
N VAL A 34 -1.88 37.13 -15.05
CA VAL A 34 -3.15 37.77 -15.37
C VAL A 34 -4.34 36.88 -15.01
N ALA A 35 -5.43 37.51 -14.55
CA ALA A 35 -6.70 36.88 -14.23
C ALA A 35 -7.30 36.12 -15.43
N VAL A 36 -7.71 34.87 -15.20
CA VAL A 36 -8.66 34.14 -16.07
C VAL A 36 -9.79 33.67 -15.16
N ALA A 37 -10.78 34.53 -14.94
CA ALA A 37 -11.97 34.24 -14.15
C ALA A 37 -13.11 33.57 -14.97
N ASP A 38 -12.88 33.28 -16.25
CA ASP A 38 -13.89 32.75 -17.16
C ASP A 38 -13.51 31.37 -17.69
N ASN A 39 -13.65 30.33 -16.85
CA ASN A 39 -13.90 28.94 -17.29
C ASN A 39 -14.14 27.91 -16.15
N ILE A 40 -14.64 28.34 -14.99
CA ILE A 40 -14.88 27.41 -13.86
C ILE A 40 -16.11 26.49 -14.12
N ASN A 41 -16.93 26.76 -15.14
CA ASN A 41 -18.21 26.06 -15.34
C ASN A 41 -18.24 25.00 -16.46
N ALA A 42 -17.11 24.64 -17.07
CA ALA A 42 -17.07 23.72 -18.23
C ALA A 42 -16.29 22.40 -18.00
N LEU A 43 -15.86 22.08 -16.77
CA LEU A 43 -15.18 20.81 -16.48
C LEU A 43 -15.83 20.02 -15.32
N ASN A 44 -17.15 20.07 -15.19
CA ASN A 44 -17.90 19.20 -14.29
C ASN A 44 -18.28 17.87 -14.98
N LYS A 45 -17.34 17.26 -15.71
CA LYS A 45 -17.43 15.83 -16.05
C LYS A 45 -17.13 15.05 -14.77
N SER A 46 -18.17 14.87 -13.97
CA SER A 46 -18.30 13.97 -12.81
C SER A 46 -17.10 13.03 -12.60
N SER A 47 -16.03 13.52 -11.97
CA SER A 47 -15.17 12.66 -11.19
C SER A 47 -15.95 12.37 -9.91
N GLU A 48 -16.67 11.26 -9.88
CA GLU A 48 -17.33 10.83 -8.65
C GLU A 48 -16.29 10.87 -7.53
N LYS A 49 -16.59 11.66 -6.50
CA LYS A 49 -15.70 11.82 -5.36
C LYS A 49 -15.52 10.44 -4.73
N LEU A 50 -14.29 9.93 -4.71
CA LEU A 50 -13.99 8.68 -4.01
C LEU A 50 -14.30 8.83 -2.52
N THR A 51 -15.03 7.88 -1.97
CA THR A 51 -15.43 7.82 -0.57
C THR A 51 -15.15 6.42 0.00
N PRO A 52 -15.12 6.23 1.32
CA PRO A 52 -15.04 4.90 1.91
C PRO A 52 -16.11 3.93 1.38
N GLN A 53 -17.31 4.44 1.13
CA GLN A 53 -18.42 3.67 0.57
C GLN A 53 -18.14 3.21 -0.87
N SER A 54 -17.63 4.10 -1.73
CA SER A 54 -17.34 3.74 -3.13
C SER A 54 -16.19 2.73 -3.26
N LEU A 55 -15.27 2.70 -2.28
CA LEU A 55 -14.16 1.76 -2.21
C LEU A 55 -14.47 0.47 -1.44
N ALA A 56 -15.66 0.33 -0.85
CA ALA A 56 -15.97 -0.86 -0.06
C ALA A 56 -15.95 -2.13 -0.93
N GLY A 57 -15.15 -3.12 -0.56
CA GLY A 57 -14.98 -4.32 -1.36
C GLY A 57 -13.77 -5.15 -0.96
N GLU A 58 -13.64 -6.30 -1.61
CA GLU A 58 -12.48 -7.18 -1.49
C GLU A 58 -11.47 -6.84 -2.57
N TYR A 59 -10.22 -6.63 -2.19
CA TYR A 59 -9.10 -6.39 -3.06
C TYR A 59 -8.07 -7.51 -2.89
N THR A 60 -7.57 -8.04 -4.01
CA THR A 60 -6.58 -9.12 -4.03
C THR A 60 -5.23 -8.58 -4.48
N LEU A 61 -4.18 -9.03 -3.82
CA LEU A 61 -2.81 -8.70 -4.18
C LEU A 61 -2.45 -9.24 -5.57
N VAL A 62 -1.92 -8.37 -6.41
CA VAL A 62 -1.31 -8.66 -7.70
C VAL A 62 0.12 -8.15 -7.65
N ILE A 63 1.05 -9.02 -8.01
CA ILE A 63 2.48 -8.71 -8.11
C ILE A 63 2.93 -8.80 -9.56
N THR A 64 3.83 -7.91 -9.98
CA THR A 64 4.43 -7.99 -11.31
C THR A 64 5.38 -9.18 -11.41
N ASN A 65 5.65 -9.63 -12.63
CA ASN A 65 6.60 -10.73 -12.88
C ASN A 65 7.99 -10.42 -12.31
N ALA A 66 8.48 -9.18 -12.48
CA ALA A 66 9.78 -8.76 -11.96
C ALA A 66 9.85 -8.91 -10.42
N THR A 67 8.85 -8.38 -9.71
CA THR A 67 8.76 -8.53 -8.25
C THR A 67 8.65 -9.99 -7.83
N GLN A 68 7.91 -10.81 -8.58
CA GLN A 68 7.78 -12.23 -8.31
C GLN A 68 9.12 -12.98 -8.48
N GLU A 69 9.94 -12.61 -9.46
CA GLU A 69 11.27 -13.18 -9.65
C GLU A 69 12.23 -12.80 -8.51
N GLU A 70 12.17 -11.55 -8.03
CA GLU A 70 12.94 -11.10 -6.87
C GLU A 70 12.55 -11.86 -5.60
N MET A 71 11.24 -12.06 -5.37
CA MET A 71 10.73 -12.88 -4.28
C MET A 71 11.25 -14.32 -4.36
N LYS A 72 11.24 -14.93 -5.55
CA LYS A 72 11.78 -16.29 -5.75
C LYS A 72 13.27 -16.36 -5.43
N LYS A 73 14.07 -15.38 -5.84
CA LYS A 73 15.50 -15.30 -5.50
C LYS A 73 15.74 -15.17 -4.00
N ALA A 74 14.84 -14.48 -3.29
CA ALA A 74 14.83 -14.40 -1.83
C ALA A 74 14.28 -15.66 -1.12
N GLY A 75 13.95 -16.72 -1.87
CA GLY A 75 13.45 -17.98 -1.32
C GLY A 75 11.97 -17.98 -0.97
N ILE A 76 11.22 -16.94 -1.36
CA ILE A 76 9.76 -16.86 -1.21
C ILE A 76 9.12 -17.64 -2.37
N LYS A 77 8.31 -18.64 -2.01
CA LYS A 77 7.60 -19.51 -2.96
C LYS A 77 6.18 -19.01 -3.25
N GLU A 78 5.49 -18.52 -2.22
CA GLU A 78 4.12 -18.02 -2.31
C GLU A 78 4.03 -16.69 -1.58
N PHE A 79 3.43 -15.70 -2.23
CA PHE A 79 3.14 -14.40 -1.65
C PHE A 79 1.77 -13.96 -2.13
N THR A 80 0.79 -14.02 -1.25
CA THR A 80 -0.60 -13.69 -1.56
C THR A 80 -1.16 -12.78 -0.48
N GLY A 81 -2.10 -11.93 -0.86
CA GLY A 81 -2.66 -10.95 0.05
C GLY A 81 -4.06 -10.55 -0.34
N LYS A 82 -4.80 -10.07 0.65
CA LYS A 82 -6.17 -9.61 0.53
C LYS A 82 -6.39 -8.42 1.45
N ILE A 83 -7.10 -7.41 0.97
CA ILE A 83 -7.61 -6.29 1.78
C ILE A 83 -9.11 -6.23 1.58
N VAL A 84 -9.87 -6.15 2.65
CA VAL A 84 -11.31 -5.90 2.63
C VAL A 84 -11.54 -4.53 3.22
N LEU A 85 -11.99 -3.60 2.39
CA LEU A 85 -12.44 -2.28 2.82
C LEU A 85 -13.95 -2.34 3.07
N LYS A 86 -14.40 -1.83 4.22
CA LYS A 86 -15.82 -1.80 4.58
C LYS A 86 -16.37 -0.39 4.46
N ALA A 87 -17.66 -0.29 4.18
CA ALA A 87 -18.34 1.00 3.98
C ALA A 87 -18.35 1.90 5.24
N ASP A 88 -18.10 1.32 6.42
CA ASP A 88 -18.01 1.99 7.72
C ASP A 88 -16.60 2.55 8.03
N SER A 89 -15.72 2.66 7.02
CA SER A 89 -14.34 3.13 7.17
C SER A 89 -13.43 2.21 7.98
N THR A 90 -13.78 0.93 8.12
CA THR A 90 -12.89 -0.09 8.70
C THR A 90 -12.29 -0.99 7.61
N PHE A 91 -11.16 -1.63 7.91
CA PHE A 91 -10.57 -2.61 7.00
C PHE A 91 -10.05 -3.85 7.72
N GLU A 92 -9.97 -4.94 6.96
CA GLU A 92 -9.31 -6.18 7.35
C GLU A 92 -8.32 -6.57 6.26
N GLY A 93 -7.06 -6.78 6.62
CA GLY A 93 -6.01 -7.25 5.72
C GLY A 93 -5.54 -8.64 6.10
N GLN A 94 -5.15 -9.42 5.12
CA GLN A 94 -4.54 -10.73 5.28
C GLN A 94 -3.39 -10.87 4.30
N LEU A 95 -2.25 -11.35 4.77
CA LEU A 95 -1.08 -11.65 3.95
C LEU A 95 -0.62 -13.07 4.29
N MET A 96 -0.35 -13.86 3.27
CA MET A 96 0.21 -15.20 3.41
C MET A 96 1.52 -15.26 2.63
N ILE A 97 2.56 -15.66 3.34
CA ILE A 97 3.91 -15.81 2.80
C ILE A 97 4.32 -17.26 3.04
N SER A 98 4.82 -17.93 2.02
CA SER A 98 5.55 -19.18 2.20
C SER A 98 6.89 -19.14 1.50
N GLY A 99 7.89 -19.73 2.13
CA GLY A 99 9.26 -19.73 1.62
C GLY A 99 10.07 -20.88 2.18
N ALA A 100 11.31 -21.00 1.72
CA ALA A 100 12.27 -21.91 2.32
C ALA A 100 12.45 -21.59 3.81
N SER A 101 12.48 -22.61 4.64
CA SER A 101 12.82 -22.44 6.05
C SER A 101 14.26 -21.94 6.18
N PRO A 102 14.60 -21.17 7.25
CA PRO A 102 15.95 -20.63 7.42
C PRO A 102 17.06 -21.69 7.50
N ASP A 103 16.70 -22.91 7.92
CA ASP A 103 17.57 -24.08 8.00
C ASP A 103 17.59 -24.92 6.71
N GLY A 104 16.84 -24.52 5.67
CA GLY A 104 16.79 -25.19 4.37
C GLY A 104 16.08 -26.55 4.36
N THR A 105 15.49 -26.98 5.48
CA THR A 105 14.93 -28.33 5.63
C THR A 105 13.46 -28.46 5.22
N GLY A 106 12.76 -27.34 4.95
CA GLY A 106 11.34 -27.38 4.64
C GLY A 106 10.76 -26.07 4.09
N ILE A 107 9.44 -26.01 4.04
CA ILE A 107 8.68 -24.80 3.69
C ILE A 107 8.07 -24.25 4.96
N ARG A 108 8.39 -23.00 5.29
CA ARG A 108 7.71 -22.26 6.34
C ARG A 108 6.62 -21.40 5.71
N ARG A 109 5.41 -21.48 6.25
CA ARG A 109 4.30 -20.59 5.92
C ARG A 109 4.04 -19.70 7.13
N SER A 110 3.83 -18.42 6.88
CA SER A 110 3.35 -17.47 7.86
C SER A 110 2.14 -16.72 7.34
N GLU A 111 1.16 -16.53 8.22
CA GLU A 111 -0.05 -15.76 7.98
C GLU A 111 -0.04 -14.51 8.87
N ILE A 112 -0.26 -13.36 8.27
CA ILE A 112 -0.42 -12.08 8.96
C ILE A 112 -1.84 -11.59 8.71
N LYS A 113 -2.54 -11.22 9.78
CA LYS A 113 -3.87 -10.61 9.75
C LYS A 113 -3.80 -9.24 10.40
N VAL A 114 -4.41 -8.24 9.78
CA VAL A 114 -4.46 -6.87 10.31
C VAL A 114 -5.89 -6.36 10.29
N LYS A 115 -6.23 -5.50 11.24
CA LYS A 115 -7.48 -4.75 11.24
C LYS A 115 -7.22 -3.32 11.62
N GLY A 116 -8.06 -2.43 11.12
CA GLY A 116 -7.89 -1.02 11.37
C GLY A 116 -8.98 -0.15 10.80
N MET A 117 -8.66 1.13 10.69
CA MET A 117 -9.51 2.16 10.10
C MET A 117 -8.86 2.71 8.85
N PHE A 118 -9.66 3.18 7.89
CA PHE A 118 -9.14 3.87 6.73
C PHE A 118 -9.85 5.18 6.45
N GLU A 119 -9.12 6.13 5.88
CA GLU A 119 -9.63 7.43 5.43
C GLU A 119 -9.32 7.63 3.95
N VAL A 120 -10.19 8.34 3.23
CA VAL A 120 -9.97 8.70 1.82
C VAL A 120 -9.77 10.21 1.70
N LYS A 121 -8.63 10.62 1.14
CA LYS A 121 -8.25 12.02 0.91
C LYS A 121 -7.90 12.20 -0.56
N GLY A 122 -8.89 12.58 -1.36
CA GLY A 122 -8.75 12.67 -2.81
C GLY A 122 -8.56 11.28 -3.43
N ASN A 123 -7.45 11.09 -4.13
CA ASN A 123 -7.05 9.81 -4.72
C ASN A 123 -6.12 8.99 -3.81
N VAL A 124 -6.04 9.30 -2.52
CA VAL A 124 -5.21 8.58 -1.55
C VAL A 124 -6.08 7.94 -0.47
N ALA A 125 -5.84 6.67 -0.16
CA ALA A 125 -6.36 5.99 1.02
C ALA A 125 -5.27 5.89 2.10
N LEU A 126 -5.60 6.25 3.33
CA LEU A 126 -4.75 6.11 4.50
C LEU A 126 -5.29 4.99 5.38
N LEU A 127 -4.56 3.88 5.51
CA LEU A 127 -4.94 2.73 6.34
C LEU A 127 -4.17 2.79 7.65
N THR A 128 -4.88 2.96 8.76
CA THR A 128 -4.30 2.94 10.11
C THR A 128 -4.52 1.58 10.76
N VAL A 129 -3.44 0.85 11.00
CA VAL A 129 -3.49 -0.46 11.68
C VAL A 129 -3.78 -0.26 13.16
N LYS A 130 -4.80 -0.97 13.68
CA LYS A 130 -5.18 -0.96 15.10
C LYS A 130 -4.86 -2.26 15.81
N SER A 131 -4.88 -3.38 15.10
CA SER A 131 -4.54 -4.70 15.61
C SER A 131 -3.88 -5.54 14.52
N SER A 132 -2.91 -6.37 14.88
CA SER A 132 -2.34 -7.36 13.98
C SER A 132 -2.11 -8.68 14.70
N MET A 133 -2.12 -9.76 13.93
CA MET A 133 -1.81 -11.10 14.39
C MET A 133 -0.89 -11.77 13.39
N THR A 134 0.15 -12.44 13.87
CA THR A 134 1.05 -13.26 13.07
C THR A 134 0.96 -14.69 13.55
N ASP A 135 0.63 -15.63 12.66
CA ASP A 135 0.48 -17.06 12.95
C ASP A 135 -0.44 -17.32 14.17
N GLY A 136 -1.54 -16.55 14.25
CA GLY A 136 -2.54 -16.63 15.31
C GLY A 136 -2.15 -15.98 16.64
N LYS A 137 -0.99 -15.32 16.73
CA LYS A 137 -0.54 -14.60 17.92
C LYS A 137 -0.69 -13.10 17.72
N GLU A 138 -1.27 -12.43 18.71
CA GLU A 138 -1.40 -10.97 18.68
C GLU A 138 -0.04 -10.30 18.76
N ASP A 139 0.20 -9.37 17.85
CA ASP A 139 1.43 -8.57 17.83
C ASP A 139 1.20 -7.27 18.59
N LYS A 140 2.27 -6.74 19.21
CA LYS A 140 2.24 -5.41 19.80
C LYS A 140 2.22 -4.36 18.69
N VAL A 141 1.06 -3.78 18.41
CA VAL A 141 0.90 -2.74 17.39
C VAL A 141 1.26 -1.36 17.95
N THR A 142 2.31 -0.75 17.42
CA THR A 142 2.45 0.72 17.43
C THR A 142 1.71 1.24 16.21
N SER A 143 0.71 2.11 16.39
CA SER A 143 -0.12 2.65 15.30
C SER A 143 0.72 3.04 14.09
N SER A 144 0.55 2.32 12.98
CA SER A 144 1.17 2.63 11.69
C SER A 144 0.10 3.13 10.72
N VAL A 145 0.50 4.02 9.81
CA VAL A 145 -0.36 4.52 8.74
C VAL A 145 0.29 4.17 7.41
N ASP A 146 -0.36 3.27 6.68
CA ASP A 146 0.02 2.91 5.32
C ASP A 146 -0.75 3.77 4.32
N LYS A 147 -0.06 4.25 3.28
CA LYS A 147 -0.65 5.11 2.24
C LYS A 147 -0.81 4.33 0.95
N TYR A 148 -1.94 4.53 0.29
CA TYR A 148 -2.26 3.91 -0.98
C TYR A 148 -2.77 4.94 -1.97
N THR A 149 -2.19 4.94 -3.18
CA THR A 149 -2.78 5.65 -4.31
C THR A 149 -3.94 4.83 -4.87
N ILE A 150 -5.07 5.47 -5.11
CA ILE A 150 -6.28 4.87 -5.64
C ILE A 150 -6.36 5.18 -7.14
N SER A 151 -6.68 4.18 -7.95
CA SER A 151 -7.00 4.39 -9.37
C SER A 151 -8.24 5.28 -9.54
N THR A 152 -8.39 5.90 -10.71
CA THR A 152 -9.51 6.80 -11.01
C THR A 152 -10.89 6.12 -10.92
N ASP A 153 -10.94 4.80 -11.14
CA ASP A 153 -12.17 3.99 -11.04
C ASP A 153 -12.39 3.39 -9.64
N GLY A 154 -11.49 3.63 -8.68
CA GLY A 154 -11.57 3.08 -7.32
C GLY A 154 -11.32 1.57 -7.22
N LYS A 155 -10.91 0.91 -8.31
CA LYS A 155 -10.74 -0.55 -8.37
C LYS A 155 -9.32 -1.02 -8.06
N GLU A 156 -8.35 -0.14 -7.98
CA GLU A 156 -6.96 -0.50 -7.69
C GLU A 156 -6.41 0.38 -6.56
N LEU A 157 -5.73 -0.26 -5.61
CA LEU A 157 -4.96 0.38 -4.55
C LEU A 157 -3.49 0.05 -4.73
N LYS A 158 -2.64 1.07 -4.88
CA LYS A 158 -1.19 0.92 -4.98
C LYS A 158 -0.54 1.41 -3.69
N PRO A 159 0.12 0.54 -2.90
CA PRO A 159 0.87 1.02 -1.75
C PRO A 159 1.94 2.01 -2.19
N GLU A 160 2.00 3.18 -1.54
CA GLU A 160 3.03 4.18 -1.85
C GLU A 160 4.42 3.65 -1.48
N GLY A 161 5.41 3.93 -2.33
CA GLY A 161 6.80 3.49 -2.12
C GLY A 161 7.08 2.01 -2.43
N GLN A 162 6.10 1.26 -2.95
CA GLN A 162 6.25 -0.14 -3.36
C GLN A 162 5.91 -0.31 -4.84
N ALA A 163 6.96 -0.42 -5.66
CA ALA A 163 6.79 -0.74 -7.06
C ALA A 163 6.38 -2.20 -7.26
N GLY A 164 5.60 -2.45 -8.32
CA GLY A 164 5.27 -3.80 -8.75
C GLY A 164 4.26 -4.57 -7.88
N ILE A 165 3.62 -3.87 -6.92
CA ILE A 165 2.56 -4.39 -6.07
C ILE A 165 1.30 -3.53 -6.27
N SER A 166 0.16 -4.20 -6.48
CA SER A 166 -1.16 -3.58 -6.52
C SER A 166 -2.18 -4.47 -5.80
N PHE A 167 -3.21 -3.88 -5.21
CA PHE A 167 -4.40 -4.59 -4.77
C PHE A 167 -5.55 -4.26 -5.71
N ILE A 168 -6.07 -5.26 -6.40
CA ILE A 168 -7.12 -5.12 -7.40
C ILE A 168 -8.44 -5.58 -6.81
N ARG A 169 -9.47 -4.73 -6.87
CA ARG A 169 -10.82 -5.03 -6.41
C ARG A 169 -11.34 -6.22 -7.20
N LYS A 170 -11.75 -7.24 -6.47
CA LYS A 170 -12.55 -8.32 -7.00
C LYS A 170 -13.94 -7.75 -7.21
N ASP A 171 -14.24 -7.37 -8.45
CA ASP A 171 -15.60 -6.98 -8.82
C ASP A 171 -16.55 -8.09 -8.30
N LEU A 172 -17.49 -7.71 -7.43
CA LEU A 172 -18.59 -8.60 -7.03
C LEU A 172 -19.35 -8.92 -8.31
N LYS A 173 -19.16 -10.13 -8.84
CA LYS A 173 -20.01 -10.69 -9.89
C LYS A 173 -21.44 -10.79 -9.42
#